data_AF-A0A926BG09-F1
#
_entry.id   AF-A0A926BG09-F1
#
_cell.length_a   1.000
_cell.length_b   1.000
_cell.length_c   1.000
_cell.angle_alpha   90.00
_cell.angle_beta   90.00
_cell.angle_gamma   90.00
#
_symmetry.space_group_name_H-M   'P 1'
#
loop_
_entity.id
_entity.type
_entity.pdbx_description
1 polymer ?
#
loop_
_entity_poly.entity_id
_entity_poly.type
_entity_poly.pdbx_seq_one_letter_code
_entity_poly.pdbx_strand_id
1 'polypeptide(L)'
;MYASKVSWEWATVEEELGVVHYGEEPRRVRVPDYADRLPEGIRQYTTKGVYDSAANVHLSFKQGSGHGGSHPHLAHEFITSILEERDPFPNAVQSANYTATGICAHESALRGGERVYLPDFSAQ
;
A
#
# COMPACT_ATOMS: atom_id res chain seq x y z
N MET A 1 -2.50 -18.48 17.90
CA MET A 1 -1.93 -17.51 18.86
C MET A 1 -1.33 -16.38 18.03
N TYR A 2 -1.66 -15.12 18.31
CA TYR A 2 -0.94 -13.98 17.72
C TYR A 2 0.57 -14.14 18.01
N ALA A 3 1.45 -13.72 17.08
CA ALA A 3 2.90 -13.87 17.19
C ALA A 3 3.44 -15.32 17.26
N SER A 4 2.69 -16.35 16.85
CA SER A 4 3.19 -17.75 16.91
C SER A 4 4.40 -18.05 16.01
N LYS A 5 4.70 -17.16 15.04
CA LYS A 5 5.91 -17.23 14.19
C LYS A 5 6.54 -15.85 14.05
N VAL A 6 5.77 -14.88 13.55
CA VAL A 6 6.15 -13.47 13.53
C VAL A 6 4.90 -12.59 13.60
N SER A 7 4.99 -11.43 14.23
CA SER A 7 3.97 -10.38 14.10
C SER A 7 4.59 -8.99 14.02
N TRP A 8 3.84 -8.06 13.45
CA TRP A 8 4.21 -6.65 13.34
C TRP A 8 3.27 -5.81 14.20
N GLU A 9 3.87 -4.87 14.93
CA GLU A 9 3.19 -3.83 15.66
C GLU A 9 3.57 -2.48 15.06
N TRP A 10 2.55 -1.74 14.62
CA TRP A 10 2.73 -0.39 14.10
C TRP A 10 3.10 0.56 15.23
N ALA A 11 3.99 1.51 14.93
CA ALA A 11 4.31 2.60 15.83
C ALA A 11 3.03 3.35 16.24
N THR A 12 2.85 3.56 17.55
CA THR A 12 1.68 4.26 18.09
C THR A 12 1.85 5.78 18.07
N VAL A 13 3.10 6.24 17.98
CA VAL A 13 3.49 7.65 17.87
C VAL A 13 4.28 7.87 16.58
N GLU A 14 4.11 9.04 15.97
CA GLU A 14 4.87 9.45 14.79
C GLU A 14 6.39 9.43 15.09
N GLU A 15 7.20 9.03 14.12
CA GLU A 15 8.67 8.88 14.22
C GLU A 15 9.18 7.72 15.10
N GLU A 16 8.31 7.00 15.82
CA GLU A 16 8.71 5.78 16.51
C GLU A 16 8.96 4.61 15.55
N LEU A 17 9.80 3.67 15.98
CA LEU A 17 10.08 2.45 15.24
C LEU A 17 8.97 1.42 15.48
N GLY A 18 8.52 0.76 14.41
CA GLY A 18 7.65 -0.40 14.54
C GLY A 18 8.38 -1.57 15.20
N VAL A 19 7.62 -2.52 15.72
CA VAL A 19 8.18 -3.68 16.44
C VAL A 19 7.84 -4.96 15.68
N VAL A 20 8.86 -5.73 15.35
CA VAL A 20 8.69 -7.11 14.87
C VAL A 20 8.84 -8.03 16.08
N HIS A 21 7.85 -8.88 16.31
CA HIS A 21 7.87 -9.91 17.35
C HIS A 21 8.21 -11.25 16.71
N TYR A 22 9.32 -11.88 17.10
CA TYR A 22 9.65 -13.27 16.75
C TYR A 22 9.40 -14.15 17.99
N GLY A 23 8.18 -14.66 18.14
CA GLY A 23 7.77 -15.26 19.41
C GLY A 23 7.82 -14.23 20.55
N GLU A 24 8.60 -14.49 21.59
CA GLU A 24 8.77 -13.60 22.75
C GLU A 24 9.95 -12.61 22.62
N GLU A 25 10.59 -12.53 21.45
CA GLU A 25 11.70 -11.60 21.18
C GLU A 25 11.24 -10.38 20.35
N PRO A 26 10.81 -9.27 20.97
CA PRO A 26 10.48 -8.04 20.25
C PRO A 26 11.74 -7.29 19.80
N ARG A 27 11.76 -6.84 18.54
CA ARG A 27 12.84 -6.01 17.97
C ARG A 27 12.27 -4.76 17.33
N ARG A 28 12.82 -3.60 17.69
CA ARG A 28 12.52 -2.33 17.03
C ARG A 28 13.16 -2.31 15.65
N VAL A 29 12.37 -2.03 14.62
CA VAL A 29 12.81 -2.03 13.22
C VAL A 29 12.47 -0.70 12.58
N ARG A 30 13.47 -0.09 11.94
CA ARG A 30 13.26 1.03 11.03
C ARG A 30 12.77 0.47 9.70
N VAL A 31 11.57 0.90 9.28
CA VAL A 31 11.04 0.56 7.96
C VAL A 31 11.92 1.24 6.92
N PRO A 32 12.52 0.49 5.97
CA PRO A 32 13.33 1.07 4.92
C PRO A 32 12.47 1.86 3.94
N ASP A 33 13.00 2.98 3.47
CA ASP A 33 12.48 3.68 2.30
C ASP A 33 13.14 3.09 1.04
N TYR A 34 12.37 3.00 -0.04
CA TYR A 34 12.80 2.41 -1.34
C TYR A 34 12.91 3.46 -2.44
N ALA A 35 13.12 4.74 -2.08
CA ALA A 35 13.28 5.83 -3.03
C ALA A 35 14.41 5.60 -4.05
N ASP A 36 15.43 4.81 -3.72
CA ASP A 36 16.51 4.43 -4.63
C ASP A 36 16.01 3.68 -5.89
N ARG A 37 14.84 3.03 -5.81
CA ARG A 37 14.18 2.37 -6.95
C ARG A 37 13.50 3.33 -7.92
N LEU A 38 13.42 4.62 -7.59
CA LEU A 38 12.78 5.63 -8.40
C LEU A 38 13.81 6.49 -9.15
N PRO A 39 13.42 7.13 -10.27
CA PRO A 39 14.20 8.20 -10.88
C PRO A 39 14.48 9.32 -9.88
N GLU A 40 15.68 9.91 -9.96
CA GLU A 40 16.18 10.91 -9.00
C GLU A 40 15.18 12.03 -8.69
N GLY A 41 14.52 12.57 -9.73
CA GLY A 41 13.60 13.71 -9.61
C GLY A 41 12.38 13.47 -8.72
N ILE A 42 11.96 12.21 -8.53
CA ILE A 42 10.75 11.89 -7.75
C ILE A 42 11.05 11.18 -6.42
N ARG A 43 12.32 10.90 -6.11
CA ARG A 43 12.74 10.21 -4.87
C ARG A 43 12.28 10.93 -3.61
N GLN A 44 12.36 12.26 -3.61
CA GLN A 44 12.01 13.10 -2.45
C GLN A 44 10.54 12.94 -1.99
N TYR A 45 9.65 12.52 -2.89
CA TYR A 45 8.21 12.39 -2.62
C TYR A 45 7.83 11.11 -1.87
N THR A 46 8.77 10.20 -1.60
CA THR A 46 8.52 9.01 -0.76
C THR A 46 8.40 9.38 0.72
N THR A 47 9.06 10.47 1.15
CA THR A 47 9.15 10.85 2.56
C THR A 47 8.53 12.22 2.85
N LYS A 48 8.64 13.19 1.93
CA LYS A 48 8.13 14.55 2.11
C LYS A 48 6.96 14.81 1.17
N GLY A 49 5.85 15.30 1.72
CA GLY A 49 4.72 15.79 0.92
C GLY A 49 5.05 17.10 0.19
N VAL A 50 4.30 17.37 -0.89
CA VAL A 50 4.43 18.59 -1.73
C VAL A 50 3.80 19.83 -1.05
N TYR A 51 3.07 19.64 0.05
CA TYR A 51 2.43 20.72 0.80
C TYR A 51 3.34 21.25 1.90
N ASP A 52 4.46 21.85 1.50
CA ASP A 52 5.33 22.65 2.38
C ASP A 52 4.84 24.09 2.54
N SER A 53 3.82 24.50 1.77
CA SER A 53 3.17 25.79 1.98
C SER A 53 2.41 25.80 3.31
N ALA A 54 2.79 26.72 4.20
CA ALA A 54 2.23 26.93 5.55
C ALA A 54 0.69 27.12 5.61
N ALA A 55 0.00 27.09 4.47
CA ALA A 55 -1.44 27.29 4.34
C ALA A 55 -2.27 25.99 4.32
N ASN A 56 -1.71 24.82 3.98
CA ASN A 56 -2.49 23.58 3.79
C ASN A 56 -1.80 22.33 4.36
N VAL A 57 -1.61 22.32 5.68
CA VAL A 57 -0.93 21.23 6.39
C VAL A 57 -1.96 20.24 6.95
N HIS A 58 -2.55 19.40 6.09
CA HIS A 58 -3.32 18.25 6.61
C HIS A 58 -2.34 17.16 7.08
N LEU A 59 -2.52 16.65 8.31
CA LEU A 59 -1.56 15.75 8.98
C LEU A 59 -1.25 14.48 8.18
N SER A 60 -2.19 14.00 7.35
CA SER A 60 -1.96 12.88 6.45
C SER A 60 -0.76 13.10 5.52
N PHE A 61 -0.48 14.33 5.08
CA PHE A 61 0.60 14.59 4.11
C PHE A 61 2.00 14.70 4.73
N LYS A 62 2.11 14.81 6.06
CA LYS A 62 3.41 14.73 6.75
C LYS A 62 3.96 13.30 6.78
N GLN A 63 3.08 12.29 6.81
CA GLN A 63 3.46 10.88 6.85
C GLN A 63 3.80 10.34 5.46
N GLY A 64 5.05 10.51 4.98
CA GLY A 64 5.49 9.92 3.72
C GLY A 64 4.62 10.32 2.53
N SER A 65 4.22 11.60 2.48
CA SER A 65 3.25 12.12 1.51
C SER A 65 1.89 11.41 1.50
N GLY A 66 1.40 10.92 2.65
CA GLY A 66 0.07 10.31 2.79
C GLY A 66 0.09 8.86 3.24
N HIS A 67 0.86 8.02 2.55
CA HIS A 67 0.74 6.56 2.63
C HIS A 67 2.10 5.87 2.58
N GLY A 68 3.05 6.36 3.40
CA GLY A 68 4.38 5.77 3.50
C GLY A 68 5.19 5.80 2.19
N GLY A 69 4.93 6.77 1.33
CA GLY A 69 5.69 6.98 0.09
C GLY A 69 5.23 6.17 -1.12
N SER A 70 4.09 5.48 -1.08
CA SER A 70 3.66 4.60 -2.18
C SER A 70 3.32 5.33 -3.49
N HIS A 71 2.78 6.55 -3.41
CA HIS A 71 2.30 7.32 -4.57
C HIS A 71 3.34 7.50 -5.70
N PRO A 72 4.58 7.97 -5.44
CA PRO A 72 5.58 8.09 -6.50
C PRO A 72 5.93 6.74 -7.14
N HIS A 73 5.87 5.62 -6.41
CA HIS A 73 6.04 4.29 -6.99
C HIS A 73 4.90 3.91 -7.93
N LEU A 74 3.65 4.15 -7.53
CA LEU A 74 2.48 3.87 -8.37
C LEU A 74 2.46 4.74 -9.64
N ALA A 75 2.78 6.02 -9.51
CA ALA A 75 2.88 6.92 -10.66
C ALA A 75 4.00 6.51 -11.62
N HIS A 76 5.17 6.13 -11.07
CA HIS A 76 6.29 5.66 -11.87
C HIS A 76 5.96 4.37 -12.62
N GLU A 77 5.36 3.38 -11.95
CA GLU A 77 4.93 2.13 -12.56
C GLU A 77 3.93 2.36 -13.71
N PHE A 78 2.92 3.20 -13.49
CA PHE A 78 1.94 3.52 -14.52
C PHE A 78 2.60 4.16 -15.76
N ILE A 79 3.42 5.19 -15.57
CA ILE A 79 4.09 5.89 -16.69
C ILE A 79 5.07 4.95 -17.42
N THR A 80 5.87 4.18 -16.68
CA THR A 80 6.85 3.27 -17.30
C THR A 80 6.17 2.15 -18.07
N SER A 81 5.05 1.60 -17.57
CA SER A 81 4.30 0.58 -18.31
C SER A 81 3.83 1.06 -19.69
N ILE A 82 3.43 2.33 -19.80
CA ILE A 82 3.04 2.96 -21.06
C ILE A 82 4.24 3.12 -21.98
N LEU A 83 5.35 3.66 -21.46
CA LEU A 83 6.58 3.90 -22.25
C LEU A 83 7.22 2.59 -22.74
N GLU A 84 7.10 1.52 -21.97
CA GLU A 84 7.67 0.20 -22.25
C GLU A 84 6.70 -0.72 -23.00
N GLU A 85 5.49 -0.24 -23.35
CA GLU A 85 4.44 -1.00 -24.05
C GLU A 85 4.13 -2.36 -23.37
N ARG A 86 4.05 -2.35 -22.04
CA ARG A 86 3.75 -3.53 -21.21
C ARG A 86 2.51 -3.31 -20.36
N ASP A 87 1.94 -4.41 -19.87
CA ASP A 87 0.90 -4.34 -18.84
C ASP A 87 1.44 -3.66 -17.56
N PRO A 88 0.68 -2.74 -16.95
CA PRO A 88 1.02 -2.18 -15.64
C PRO A 88 0.80 -3.22 -14.54
N PHE A 89 1.43 -3.02 -13.39
CA PHE A 89 1.04 -3.68 -12.14
C PHE A 89 0.24 -2.74 -11.21
N PRO A 90 -0.93 -3.15 -10.71
CA PRO A 90 -1.73 -4.28 -11.20
C PRO A 90 -2.30 -3.98 -12.59
N ASN A 91 -2.50 -5.01 -13.42
CA ASN A 91 -3.14 -4.86 -14.72
C ASN A 91 -4.68 -4.82 -14.58
N ALA A 92 -5.38 -4.72 -15.72
CA ALA A 92 -6.84 -4.59 -15.73
C ALA A 92 -7.54 -5.80 -15.07
N VAL A 93 -7.12 -7.02 -15.38
CA VAL A 93 -7.71 -8.26 -14.84
C VAL A 93 -7.44 -8.37 -13.33
N GLN A 94 -6.22 -8.09 -12.89
CA GLN A 94 -5.87 -8.07 -11.47
C GLN A 94 -6.69 -7.03 -10.70
N SER A 95 -6.83 -5.83 -11.26
CA SER A 95 -7.62 -4.74 -10.67
C SER A 95 -9.10 -5.13 -10.56
N ALA A 96 -9.67 -5.73 -11.62
CA ALA A 96 -11.05 -6.22 -11.60
C ALA A 96 -11.27 -7.30 -10.53
N ASN A 97 -10.34 -8.25 -10.38
CA ASN A 97 -10.39 -9.28 -9.34
C ASN A 97 -10.38 -8.66 -7.93
N TYR A 98 -9.53 -7.67 -7.67
CA TYR A 98 -9.46 -6.99 -6.37
C TYR A 98 -10.76 -6.23 -6.06
N THR A 99 -11.28 -5.48 -7.03
CA THR A 99 -12.54 -4.74 -6.87
C THR A 99 -13.74 -5.68 -6.68
N ALA A 100 -13.85 -6.72 -7.50
CA ALA A 100 -14.94 -7.69 -7.39
C ALA A 100 -14.93 -8.41 -6.04
N THR A 101 -13.75 -8.68 -5.46
CA THR A 101 -13.65 -9.28 -4.12
C THR A 101 -14.35 -8.44 -3.07
N GLY A 102 -14.17 -7.12 -3.08
CA GLY A 102 -14.86 -6.22 -2.15
C GLY A 102 -16.39 -6.21 -2.36
N ILE A 103 -16.83 -6.21 -3.62
CA ILE A 103 -18.25 -6.23 -3.97
C ILE A 103 -18.91 -7.55 -3.53
N CYS A 104 -18.32 -8.69 -3.88
CA CYS A 104 -18.82 -10.01 -3.50
C CYS A 104 -18.80 -10.22 -1.98
N ALA A 105 -17.80 -9.70 -1.27
CA ALA A 105 -17.76 -9.74 0.19
C ALA A 105 -18.91 -8.94 0.81
N HIS A 106 -19.21 -7.76 0.26
CA HIS A 106 -20.35 -6.95 0.69
C HIS A 106 -21.69 -7.67 0.41
N GLU A 107 -21.85 -8.25 -0.77
CA GLU A 107 -23.04 -9.05 -1.13
C GLU A 107 -23.22 -10.27 -0.22
N SER A 108 -22.13 -10.99 0.06
CA SER A 108 -22.09 -12.09 1.03
C SER A 108 -22.56 -11.64 2.40
N ALA A 109 -22.08 -10.50 2.90
CA ALA A 109 -22.47 -9.97 4.21
C ALA A 109 -23.98 -9.65 4.28
N LEU A 110 -24.55 -9.07 3.21
CA LEU A 110 -25.99 -8.81 3.11
C LEU A 110 -26.84 -10.10 3.08
N ARG A 111 -26.26 -11.22 2.64
CA ARG A 111 -26.88 -12.56 2.62
C ARG A 111 -26.52 -13.41 3.84
N GLY A 112 -26.14 -12.80 4.96
CA GLY A 112 -25.83 -13.54 6.19
C GLY A 112 -24.56 -14.41 6.10
N GLY A 113 -23.62 -14.06 5.21
CA GLY A 113 -22.36 -14.77 5.05
C GLY A 113 -22.40 -15.92 4.04
N GLU A 114 -23.40 -15.97 3.17
CA GLU A 114 -23.46 -16.94 2.08
C GLU A 114 -22.29 -16.81 1.09
N ARG A 115 -21.83 -17.94 0.55
CA ARG A 115 -20.76 -17.95 -0.44
C ARG A 115 -21.21 -17.25 -1.75
N VAL A 116 -20.47 -16.22 -2.14
CA VAL A 116 -20.56 -15.56 -3.45
C VAL A 116 -19.31 -15.89 -4.26
N TYR A 117 -19.49 -16.32 -5.51
CA TYR A 117 -18.37 -16.62 -6.42
C TYR A 117 -17.90 -15.35 -7.10
N LEU A 118 -16.58 -15.19 -7.23
CA LEU A 118 -16.01 -14.11 -8.02
C LEU A 118 -16.36 -14.31 -9.50
N PRO A 119 -16.68 -13.24 -10.23
CA PRO A 119 -16.78 -13.29 -11.69
C PRO A 119 -15.42 -13.68 -12.30
N ASP A 120 -15.46 -14.47 -13.38
CA ASP A 120 -14.27 -14.86 -14.12
C ASP A 120 -13.92 -13.79 -15.17
N PHE A 121 -12.89 -13.00 -14.87
CA PHE A 121 -12.36 -11.99 -15.79
C PHE A 121 -11.23 -12.52 -16.68
N SER A 122 -10.82 -13.78 -16.51
CA SER A 122 -9.77 -14.44 -17.31
C SER A 122 -10.33 -15.23 -18.49
N ALA A 123 -11.64 -15.46 -18.53
CA ALA A 123 -12.34 -16.21 -19.57
C ALA A 123 -12.77 -15.40 -20.80
N GLN A 124 -12.13 -14.25 -21.09
CA GLN A 124 -12.40 -13.43 -22.28
C GLN A 124 -11.26 -13.48 -23.30
#